data_AF-A0A0C2N0R0-F1
#
_entry.id   AF-A0A0C2N0R0-F1
#
_cell.length_a   1.000
_cell.length_b   1.000
_cell.length_c   1.000
_cell.angle_alpha   90.00
_cell.angle_beta   90.00
_cell.angle_gamma   90.00
#
_symmetry.space_group_name_H-M   'P 1'
#
loop_
_entity.id
_entity.type
_entity.pdbx_description
1 polymer ?
#
loop_
_entity_poly.entity_id
_entity_poly.type
_entity_poly.pdbx_seq_one_letter_code
_entity_poly.pdbx_strand_id
1 'polypeptide(L)'
;MKPHLIADGLLCPTAKHIVLFMIREEYVNKLNGMYTSVDTVHRRIADISADILDKMIQEIKSSILLIFSIKLYESTDVKNGSKLLAYARYIHDSVLKTCFSSVNL
;
A
#
# COMPACT_ATOMS: atom_id res chain seq x y z
N MET A 1 -1.86 -12.55 6.63
CA MET A 1 -0.63 -12.01 7.24
C MET A 1 -0.55 -10.53 6.91
N LYS A 2 -0.19 -9.70 7.87
CA LYS A 2 0.05 -8.26 7.66
C LYS A 2 1.51 -8.10 7.18
N PRO A 3 1.79 -7.74 5.92
CA PRO A 3 3.15 -7.73 5.37
C PRO A 3 4.13 -6.84 6.15
N HIS A 4 3.62 -5.77 6.77
CA HIS A 4 4.42 -4.84 7.59
C HIS A 4 4.94 -5.47 8.89
N LEU A 5 4.20 -6.40 9.49
CA LEU A 5 4.68 -7.18 10.65
C LEU A 5 5.87 -8.08 10.28
N ILE A 6 5.94 -8.51 9.02
CA ILE A 6 7.07 -9.29 8.50
C ILE A 6 8.28 -8.37 8.29
N ALA A 7 8.06 -7.17 7.74
CA ALA A 7 9.12 -6.18 7.56
C ALA A 7 9.76 -5.80 8.91
N ASP A 8 8.96 -5.47 9.94
CA ASP A 8 9.50 -5.19 11.27
C ASP A 8 10.15 -6.43 11.90
N GLY A 9 9.54 -7.61 11.73
CA GLY A 9 10.07 -8.88 12.23
C GLY A 9 11.39 -9.32 11.59
N LEU A 10 11.74 -8.81 10.40
CA LEU A 10 12.99 -9.13 9.71
C LEU A 10 14.01 -7.99 9.83
N LEU A 11 13.60 -6.75 9.54
CA LEU A 11 14.51 -5.59 9.52
C LEU A 11 15.03 -5.26 10.92
N CYS A 12 14.20 -5.42 11.96
CA CYS A 12 14.60 -5.13 13.34
C CYS A 12 15.70 -6.04 13.88
N PRO A 13 15.56 -7.38 13.83
CA PRO A 13 16.63 -8.26 14.24
C PRO A 13 17.90 -8.07 13.38
N THR A 14 17.77 -7.87 12.06
CA THR A 14 18.94 -7.64 11.20
C THR A 14 19.69 -6.35 11.56
N ALA A 15 18.99 -5.23 11.74
CA ALA A 15 19.62 -3.97 12.12
C ALA A 15 20.26 -4.05 13.52
N LYS A 16 19.61 -4.73 14.48
CA LYS A 16 20.21 -5.00 15.79
C LYS A 16 21.47 -5.84 15.69
N HIS A 17 21.48 -6.86 14.83
CA HIS A 17 22.65 -7.71 14.58
C HIS A 17 23.81 -6.90 13.96
N ILE A 18 23.52 -6.03 12.98
CA ILE A 18 24.52 -5.13 12.39
C ILE A 18 25.11 -4.21 13.45
N VAL A 19 24.28 -3.56 14.28
CA VAL A 19 24.77 -2.65 15.33
C VAL A 19 25.57 -3.40 16.39
N LEU A 20 25.14 -4.60 16.78
CA LEU A 20 25.84 -5.45 17.74
C LEU A 20 27.25 -5.80 17.27
N PHE A 21 27.39 -6.26 16.01
CA PHE A 21 28.67 -6.75 15.49
C PHE A 21 29.56 -5.66 14.89
N MET A 22 28.98 -4.66 14.22
CA MET A 22 29.74 -3.66 13.44
C MET A 22 29.93 -2.33 14.18
N ILE A 23 29.10 -2.00 15.17
CA ILE A 23 29.17 -0.72 15.88
C ILE A 23 29.61 -0.93 17.33
N ARG A 24 28.74 -1.49 18.17
CA ARG A 24 28.94 -1.86 19.58
C ARG A 24 27.57 -2.20 20.21
N GLU A 25 27.58 -3.12 21.17
CA GLU A 25 26.38 -3.56 21.90
C GLU A 25 25.61 -2.42 22.59
N GLU A 26 26.32 -1.43 23.14
CA GLU A 26 25.74 -0.29 23.87
C GLU A 26 24.75 0.56 23.02
N TYR A 27 24.81 0.47 21.70
CA TYR A 27 23.92 1.18 20.77
C TYR A 27 22.69 0.35 20.36
N VAL A 28 22.65 -0.96 20.63
CA VAL A 28 21.56 -1.85 20.20
C VAL A 28 20.22 -1.40 20.79
N ASN A 29 20.22 -0.96 22.05
CA ASN A 29 19.01 -0.51 22.75
C ASN A 29 18.44 0.81 22.18
N LYS A 30 19.25 1.63 21.51
CA LYS A 30 18.79 2.86 20.84
C LYS A 30 17.87 2.55 19.66
N LEU A 31 17.94 1.34 19.11
CA LEU A 31 17.08 0.91 18.00
C LEU A 31 15.66 0.52 18.45
N ASN A 32 15.40 0.27 19.74
CA ASN A 32 14.10 -0.23 20.21
C ASN A 32 12.90 0.70 19.88
N GLY A 33 13.15 1.99 19.59
CA GLY A 33 12.13 2.95 19.16
C GLY A 33 12.25 3.45 17.71
N MET A 34 13.23 2.96 16.92
CA MET A 34 13.49 3.46 15.56
C MET A 34 12.65 2.78 14.48
N TYR A 35 11.96 1.68 14.79
CA TYR A 35 11.18 0.94 13.81
C TYR A 35 9.82 1.59 13.55
N THR A 36 9.40 1.55 12.29
CA THR A 36 8.11 2.06 11.84
C THR A 36 6.98 1.37 12.59
N SER A 37 6.18 2.10 13.36
CA SER A 37 4.99 1.53 13.97
C SER A 37 4.02 1.04 12.88
N VAL A 38 3.26 -0.01 13.19
CA VAL A 38 2.15 -0.51 12.35
C VAL A 38 1.27 0.64 11.86
N ASP A 39 0.99 1.59 12.75
CA ASP A 39 0.14 2.75 12.47
C ASP A 39 0.79 3.70 11.47
N THR A 40 2.12 3.85 11.50
CA THR A 40 2.87 4.69 10.55
C THR A 40 2.79 4.12 9.14
N VAL A 41 3.00 2.81 8.99
CA VAL A 41 2.93 2.15 7.68
C VAL A 41 1.48 2.14 7.17
N HIS A 42 0.51 1.83 8.04
CA HIS A 42 -0.90 1.85 7.67
C HIS A 42 -1.33 3.24 7.19
N ARG A 43 -1.01 4.29 7.95
CA ARG A 43 -1.27 5.68 7.56
C ARG A 43 -0.62 6.01 6.22
N ARG A 44 0.66 5.65 6.04
CA ARG A 44 1.37 5.92 4.78
C ARG A 44 0.72 5.23 3.58
N ILE A 45 0.24 4.00 3.75
CA ILE A 45 -0.51 3.29 2.70
C ILE A 45 -1.83 4.00 2.40
N ALA A 46 -2.56 4.43 3.44
CA ALA A 46 -3.82 5.15 3.28
C ALA A 46 -3.62 6.50 2.57
N ASP A 47 -2.61 7.28 2.96
CA ASP A 47 -2.26 8.56 2.34
C ASP A 47 -1.92 8.39 0.85
N ILE A 48 -1.04 7.44 0.53
CA ILE A 48 -0.68 7.14 -0.86
C ILE A 48 -1.91 6.67 -1.66
N SER A 49 -2.77 5.85 -1.06
CA SER A 49 -4.00 5.40 -1.71
C SER A 49 -4.96 6.55 -2.00
N ALA A 50 -5.08 7.52 -1.08
CA ALA A 50 -5.90 8.70 -1.25
C ALA A 50 -5.32 9.62 -2.35
N ASP A 51 -4.01 9.83 -2.36
CA ASP A 51 -3.32 10.64 -3.37
C ASP A 51 -3.48 10.04 -4.78
N ILE A 52 -3.36 8.71 -4.92
CA ILE A 52 -3.60 8.02 -6.20
C ILE A 52 -5.04 8.20 -6.66
N LEU A 53 -6.01 8.10 -5.74
CA LEU A 53 -7.42 8.29 -6.04
C LEU A 53 -7.70 9.72 -6.52
N ASP A 54 -7.19 10.72 -5.80
CA ASP A 54 -7.38 12.13 -6.17
C ASP A 54 -6.74 12.41 -7.54
N LYS A 55 -5.50 11.96 -7.75
CA LYS A 55 -4.82 12.08 -9.05
C LYS A 55 -5.63 11.46 -10.19
N MET A 56 -6.15 10.25 -10.00
CA MET A 56 -7.01 9.60 -11.00
C MET A 56 -8.25 10.45 -11.32
N ILE A 57 -8.92 10.99 -10.29
CA ILE A 57 -10.11 11.84 -10.46
C ILE A 57 -9.75 13.12 -11.23
N GLN A 58 -8.63 13.77 -10.89
CA GLN A 58 -8.18 14.97 -11.60
C GLN A 58 -7.83 14.66 -13.06
N GLU A 59 -7.13 13.56 -13.33
CA GLU A 59 -6.79 13.14 -14.68
C GLU A 59 -8.04 12.84 -15.53
N ILE A 60 -9.04 12.16 -14.97
CA ILE A 60 -10.33 11.94 -15.63
C ILE A 60 -11.01 13.27 -15.93
N LYS A 61 -11.12 14.17 -14.95
CA LYS A 61 -11.76 15.49 -15.10
C LYS A 61 -11.07 16.38 -16.13
N SER A 62 -9.75 16.28 -16.24
CA SER A 62 -8.94 17.04 -17.20
C SER A 62 -8.95 16.46 -18.62
N SER A 63 -9.42 15.21 -18.79
CA SER A 63 -9.43 14.54 -20.08
C SER A 63 -10.51 15.10 -21.00
N ILE A 64 -10.14 15.47 -22.22
CA ILE A 64 -11.04 16.04 -23.24
C ILE A 64 -12.21 15.10 -23.55
N LEU A 65 -11.95 13.79 -23.55
CA LEU A 65 -12.94 12.78 -23.93
C LEU A 65 -13.90 12.43 -22.78
N LEU A 66 -13.49 12.66 -21.52
CA LEU A 66 -14.22 12.25 -20.31
C LEU A 66 -14.70 10.78 -20.32
N ILE A 67 -13.98 9.89 -21.02
CA ILE A 67 -14.33 8.47 -21.13
C ILE A 67 -13.70 7.71 -19.96
N PHE A 68 -14.55 7.08 -19.15
CA PHE A 68 -14.14 6.11 -18.15
C PHE A 68 -15.12 4.93 -18.07
N SER A 69 -14.65 3.80 -17.53
CA SER A 69 -15.49 2.64 -17.22
C SER A 69 -15.07 2.04 -15.88
N ILE A 70 -16.04 1.53 -15.12
CA ILE A 70 -15.80 0.80 -13.88
C ILE A 70 -16.36 -0.61 -14.05
N LYS A 71 -15.54 -1.62 -13.74
CA LYS A 71 -15.96 -3.03 -13.69
C LYS A 71 -15.90 -3.52 -12.26
N LEU A 72 -16.95 -4.22 -11.83
CA LEU A 72 -17.03 -4.82 -10.50
C LEU A 72 -17.05 -6.36 -10.63
N TYR A 73 -16.34 -7.03 -9.74
CA TYR A 73 -16.31 -8.49 -9.65
C TYR A 73 -16.38 -8.92 -8.19
N GLU A 74 -17.17 -9.94 -7.89
CA GLU A 74 -17.08 -10.62 -6.60
C GLU A 74 -16.05 -11.76 -6.69
N SER A 75 -15.20 -11.87 -5.69
CA SER A 75 -14.20 -12.92 -5.56
C SER A 75 -14.20 -13.47 -4.14
N THR A 76 -14.08 -14.78 -4.01
CA THR A 76 -13.95 -15.45 -2.71
C THR A 76 -12.49 -15.73 -2.43
N ASP A 77 -12.00 -15.38 -1.24
CA ASP A 77 -10.62 -15.68 -0.84
C ASP A 77 -10.46 -17.12 -0.32
N VAL A 78 -9.21 -17.51 -0.04
CA VAL A 78 -8.85 -18.86 0.44
C VAL A 78 -9.48 -19.25 1.79
N LYS A 79 -10.10 -18.29 2.49
CA LYS A 79 -10.82 -18.49 3.75
C LYS A 79 -12.34 -18.37 3.58
N ASN A 80 -12.85 -18.48 2.35
CA ASN A 80 -14.25 -18.28 2.01
C ASN A 80 -14.77 -16.86 2.30
N GLY A 81 -13.91 -15.86 2.44
CA GLY A 81 -14.31 -14.47 2.58
C GLY A 81 -14.66 -13.86 1.23
N SER A 82 -15.82 -13.22 1.11
CA SER A 82 -16.20 -12.47 -0.10
C SER A 82 -15.47 -11.13 -0.18
N LYS A 83 -15.05 -10.77 -1.39
CA LYS A 83 -14.41 -9.50 -1.71
C LYS A 83 -15.02 -8.92 -2.98
N LEU A 84 -15.32 -7.63 -2.95
CA LEU A 84 -15.68 -6.88 -4.14
C LEU A 84 -14.42 -6.24 -4.73
N LEU A 85 -14.11 -6.57 -5.97
CA LEU A 85 -13.03 -6.02 -6.76
C LEU A 85 -13.59 -4.95 -7.70
N ALA A 86 -12.92 -3.81 -7.78
CA ALA A 86 -13.27 -2.71 -8.68
C ALA A 86 -12.09 -2.36 -9.59
N TYR A 87 -12.35 -2.28 -10.90
CA TYR A 87 -11.39 -1.84 -11.90
C TYR A 87 -11.91 -0.61 -12.62
N ALA A 88 -11.29 0.54 -12.36
CA ALA A 88 -11.55 1.78 -13.10
C ALA A 88 -10.59 1.87 -14.28
N ARG A 89 -11.11 2.20 -15.47
CA ARG A 89 -10.31 2.42 -16.69
C ARG A 89 -10.69 3.75 -17.29
N TYR A 90 -9.71 4.54 -17.72
CA TYR A 90 -9.91 5.86 -18.32
C TYR A 90 -8.79 6.18 -19.30
N ILE A 91 -9.01 7.15 -20.18
CA ILE A 91 -8.02 7.65 -21.12
C ILE A 91 -7.52 9.01 -20.65
N HIS A 92 -6.21 9.14 -20.50
CA HIS A 92 -5.54 10.40 -20.21
C HIS A 92 -4.27 10.48 -21.06
N ASP A 93 -4.04 11.61 -21.75
CA ASP A 93 -2.94 11.80 -22.71
C ASP A 93 -2.82 10.69 -23.76
N SER A 94 -3.97 10.25 -24.30
CA SER A 94 -4.05 9.14 -25.27
C SER A 94 -3.56 7.78 -24.74
N VAL A 95 -3.33 7.66 -23.43
CA VAL A 95 -2.95 6.42 -22.74
C VAL A 95 -4.15 5.87 -21.97
N LEU A 96 -4.46 4.60 -22.19
CA LEU A 96 -5.43 3.86 -21.39
C LEU A 96 -4.81 3.50 -20.03
N LYS A 97 -5.34 4.08 -18.96
CA LYS A 97 -4.93 3.79 -17.58
C LYS A 97 -5.96 2.88 -16.91
N THR A 98 -5.47 2.02 -16.01
CA THR A 98 -6.30 1.11 -15.22
C THR A 98 -5.91 1.21 -13.74
N CYS A 99 -6.91 1.39 -12.88
CA CYS A 99 -6.75 1.43 -11.42
C CYS A 99 -7.57 0.31 -10.79
N PHE A 100 -7.00 -0.35 -9.79
CA PHE A 100 -7.61 -1.46 -9.08
C PHE A 100 -7.87 -1.07 -7.62
N SER A 101 -9.01 -1.48 -7.10
CA SER A 101 -9.35 -1.41 -5.68
C SER A 101 -10.12 -2.67 -5.27
N SER A 102 -10.10 -3.00 -3.98
CA SER A 102 -10.87 -4.11 -3.43
C SER A 102 -11.38 -3.77 -2.04
N VAL A 103 -12.59 -4.19 -1.71
CA VAL A 103 -13.14 -4.12 -0.36
C VAL A 103 -13.60 -5.51 0.09
N ASN A 104 -13.41 -5.82 1.37
CA ASN A 104 -13.99 -7.03 1.96
C ASN A 104 -15.49 -6.79 2.14
N LEU A 105 -16.30 -7.79 1.81
CA LEU A 105 -17.75 -7.82 2.04
C LEU A 105 -18.07 -8.44 3.40
#